data_AF-F4Y0T8-F1
#
_entry.id   AF-F4Y0T8-F1
#
_cell.length_a   1.000
_cell.length_b   1.000
_cell.length_c   1.000
_cell.angle_alpha   90.00
_cell.angle_beta   90.00
_cell.angle_gamma   90.00
#
_symmetry.space_group_name_H-M   'P 1'
#
loop_
_entity.id
_entity.type
_entity.pdbx_description
1 polymer ?
#
loop_
_entity_poly.entity_id
_entity_poly.type
_entity_poly.pdbx_seq_one_letter_code
_entity_poly.pdbx_strand_id
1 'polypeptide(L)'
;MDNLISKISKAKGKQKRRMRKAARPIVIRIQNLINELHHKAARFLVDNFDVILLPTFETSQMSKRQDRKIRSKTVRNMLSFAHYRFKEFLKHKAFETGKTVVDVCEAYTSKTVSWRGELVKIGASKIIKSGIDGQKMD
;
A
#
# COMPACT_ATOMS: atom_id res chain seq x y z
N MET A 1 17.87 2.43 0.91
CA MET A 1 17.68 1.08 0.31
C MET A 1 18.03 1.06 -1.17
N ASP A 2 17.48 1.95 -1.99
CA ASP A 2 17.63 1.92 -3.46
C ASP A 2 19.07 1.90 -3.98
N ASN A 3 19.92 2.78 -3.46
CA ASN A 3 21.33 2.84 -3.85
C ASN A 3 22.08 1.55 -3.45
N LEU A 4 21.73 0.97 -2.30
CA LEU A 4 22.32 -0.29 -1.82
C LEU A 4 21.87 -1.47 -2.69
N ILE A 5 20.58 -1.54 -3.05
CA ILE A 5 20.04 -2.57 -3.94
C ILE A 5 20.67 -2.48 -5.33
N SER A 6 20.86 -1.27 -5.86
CA SER A 6 21.53 -1.02 -7.14
C SER A 6 23.00 -1.47 -7.13
N LYS A 7 23.73 -1.21 -6.05
CA LYS A 7 25.11 -1.72 -5.90
C LYS A 7 25.13 -3.26 -5.74
N ILE A 8 24.19 -3.84 -5.01
CA ILE A 8 24.05 -5.30 -4.83
C ILE A 8 23.73 -6.01 -6.15
N SER A 9 22.91 -5.43 -7.02
CA SER A 9 22.54 -6.05 -8.30
C SER A 9 23.73 -6.17 -9.25
N LYS A 10 24.67 -5.23 -9.19
CA LYS A 10 25.90 -5.21 -10.01
C LYS A 10 27.04 -6.06 -9.43
N ALA A 11 27.03 -6.34 -8.13
CA ALA A 11 28.08 -7.13 -7.47
C ALA A 11 27.97 -8.64 -7.75
N LYS A 12 29.09 -9.37 -7.74
CA LYS A 12 29.16 -10.83 -7.97
C LYS A 12 29.77 -11.59 -6.78
N GLY A 13 29.49 -12.89 -6.70
CA GLY A 13 30.11 -13.84 -5.78
C GLY A 13 30.10 -13.42 -4.29
N LYS A 14 31.28 -13.51 -3.65
CA LYS A 14 31.48 -13.22 -2.21
C LYS A 14 31.09 -11.78 -1.84
N GLN A 15 31.36 -10.81 -2.71
CA GLN A 15 31.04 -9.40 -2.46
C GLN A 15 29.52 -9.20 -2.35
N LYS A 16 28.74 -9.78 -3.28
CA LYS A 16 27.27 -9.76 -3.24
C LYS A 16 26.72 -10.34 -1.94
N ARG A 17 27.28 -11.47 -1.47
CA ARG A 17 26.88 -12.10 -0.20
C ARG A 17 27.15 -11.18 1.00
N ARG A 18 28.34 -10.56 1.08
CA ARG A 18 28.70 -9.62 2.15
C ARG A 18 27.74 -8.43 2.18
N MET A 19 27.46 -7.83 1.03
CA MET A 19 26.55 -6.68 0.93
C MET A 19 25.11 -7.03 1.31
N ARG A 20 24.61 -8.23 0.92
CA ARG A 20 23.31 -8.72 1.38
C ARG A 20 23.26 -8.93 2.90
N LYS A 21 24.33 -9.47 3.48
CA LYS A 21 24.43 -9.65 4.94
C LYS A 21 24.37 -8.29 5.66
N ALA A 22 25.07 -7.28 5.14
CA ALA A 22 25.03 -5.92 5.68
C ALA A 22 23.67 -5.23 5.47
N ALA A 23 22.96 -5.51 4.39
CA ALA A 23 21.62 -4.97 4.12
C ALA A 23 20.52 -5.61 5.00
N ARG A 24 20.71 -6.86 5.42
CA ARG A 24 19.72 -7.64 6.18
C ARG A 24 19.19 -6.94 7.45
N PRO A 25 20.01 -6.36 8.36
CA PRO A 25 19.49 -5.68 9.53
C PRO A 25 18.58 -4.48 9.18
N ILE A 26 18.90 -3.74 8.11
CA ILE A 26 18.08 -2.62 7.65
C ILE A 26 16.72 -3.13 7.14
N VAL A 27 16.73 -4.23 6.36
CA VAL A 27 15.50 -4.86 5.87
C VAL A 27 14.63 -5.35 7.03
N ILE A 28 15.24 -6.01 8.03
CA ILE A 28 14.52 -6.49 9.22
C ILE A 28 13.91 -5.31 9.98
N ARG A 29 14.64 -4.21 10.17
CA ARG A 29 14.10 -3.01 10.83
C ARG A 29 12.88 -2.47 10.09
N ILE A 30 12.92 -2.40 8.76
CA ILE A 30 11.78 -1.97 7.95
C ILE A 30 10.59 -2.94 8.13
N GLN A 31 10.84 -4.25 8.08
CA GLN A 31 9.79 -5.24 8.28
C GLN A 31 9.15 -5.15 9.66
N ASN A 32 9.95 -4.94 10.71
CA ASN A 32 9.44 -4.76 12.07
C ASN A 32 8.57 -3.51 12.20
N LEU A 33 8.99 -2.38 11.61
CA LEU A 33 8.19 -1.15 11.58
C LEU A 33 6.85 -1.35 10.84
N ILE A 34 6.87 -2.06 9.72
CA ILE A 34 5.66 -2.35 8.94
C ILE A 34 4.73 -3.31 9.70
N ASN A 35 5.28 -4.33 10.36
CA ASN A 35 4.50 -5.21 11.21
C ASN A 35 3.86 -4.41 12.36
N GLU A 36 4.62 -3.57 13.06
CA GLU A 36 4.09 -2.72 14.13
C GLU A 36 2.97 -1.81 13.63
N LEU A 37 3.15 -1.18 12.46
CA LEU A 37 2.12 -0.39 11.80
C LEU A 37 0.86 -1.22 11.54
N HIS A 38 0.99 -2.44 11.00
CA HIS A 38 -0.15 -3.34 10.74
C HIS A 38 -0.88 -3.71 12.03
N HIS A 39 -0.15 -4.03 13.10
CA HIS A 39 -0.73 -4.34 14.41
C HIS A 39 -1.52 -3.16 14.96
N LYS A 40 -0.93 -1.96 14.96
CA LYS A 40 -1.58 -0.74 15.47
C LYS A 40 -2.79 -0.33 14.63
N ALA A 41 -2.65 -0.35 13.30
CA ALA A 41 -3.72 0.02 12.38
C ALA A 41 -4.90 -0.96 12.45
N ALA A 42 -4.64 -2.27 12.47
CA ALA A 42 -5.72 -3.25 12.56
C ALA A 42 -6.46 -3.15 13.89
N ARG A 43 -5.73 -2.94 15.00
CA ARG A 43 -6.34 -2.72 16.31
C ARG A 43 -7.22 -1.47 16.31
N PHE A 44 -6.71 -0.35 15.79
CA PHE A 44 -7.49 0.87 15.66
C PHE A 44 -8.78 0.65 14.85
N LEU A 45 -8.71 -0.05 13.72
CA LEU A 45 -9.90 -0.28 12.89
C LEU A 45 -10.93 -1.17 13.59
N VAL A 46 -10.49 -2.26 14.21
CA VAL A 46 -11.36 -3.23 14.87
C VAL A 46 -12.00 -2.68 16.15
N ASP A 47 -11.27 -1.85 16.90
CA ASP A 47 -11.76 -1.25 18.15
C ASP A 47 -12.81 -0.15 17.89
N ASN A 48 -12.71 0.56 16.75
CA ASN A 48 -13.57 1.72 16.47
C ASN A 48 -14.74 1.44 15.51
N PHE A 49 -14.69 0.38 14.71
CA PHE A 49 -15.68 0.13 13.66
C PHE A 49 -16.24 -1.30 13.70
N ASP A 50 -17.54 -1.46 13.45
CA ASP A 50 -18.21 -2.77 13.35
C ASP A 50 -18.06 -3.42 11.97
N VAL A 51 -18.12 -2.58 10.93
CA VAL A 51 -18.00 -2.98 9.54
C VAL A 51 -16.86 -2.19 8.90
N ILE A 52 -15.87 -2.91 8.37
CA ILE A 52 -14.67 -2.34 7.75
C ILE A 52 -14.67 -2.69 6.26
N LEU A 53 -14.69 -1.66 5.41
CA LEU A 53 -14.60 -1.81 3.97
C LEU A 53 -13.13 -1.79 3.55
N LEU A 54 -12.64 -2.89 2.99
CA LEU A 54 -11.25 -3.01 2.56
C LEU A 54 -11.19 -3.10 1.03
N PRO A 55 -10.56 -2.12 0.35
CA PRO A 55 -10.44 -2.17 -1.10
C PRO A 55 -9.53 -3.32 -1.54
N THR A 56 -9.90 -3.97 -2.64
CA THR A 56 -9.09 -5.01 -3.27
C THR A 56 -7.90 -4.39 -4.01
N PHE A 57 -6.75 -4.29 -3.31
CA PHE A 57 -5.50 -3.86 -3.93
C PHE A 57 -4.88 -5.00 -4.76
N GLU A 58 -5.08 -4.95 -6.09
CA GLU A 58 -4.43 -5.86 -7.04
C GLU A 58 -2.94 -5.51 -7.25
N THR A 59 -2.17 -5.53 -6.17
CA THR A 59 -0.76 -5.12 -6.17
C THR A 59 0.11 -5.88 -7.19
N SER A 60 -0.25 -7.14 -7.50
CA SER A 60 0.39 -7.93 -8.54
C SER A 60 0.22 -7.28 -9.92
N GLN A 61 -1.00 -6.92 -10.31
CA GLN A 61 -1.30 -6.23 -11.57
C GLN A 61 -0.65 -4.84 -11.61
N MET A 62 -0.77 -4.08 -10.52
CA MET A 62 -0.17 -2.73 -10.41
C MET A 62 1.36 -2.73 -10.50
N SER A 63 2.01 -3.86 -10.19
CA SER A 63 3.48 -3.98 -10.22
C SER A 63 4.06 -4.43 -11.57
N LYS A 64 3.23 -5.04 -12.45
CA LYS A 64 3.65 -5.59 -13.75
C LYS A 64 4.29 -4.51 -14.61
N ARG A 65 5.48 -4.79 -15.16
CA ARG A 65 6.28 -3.77 -15.85
C ARG A 65 5.70 -3.32 -17.19
N GLN A 66 5.01 -4.22 -17.91
CA GLN A 66 4.54 -3.98 -19.27
C GLN A 66 3.46 -2.88 -19.31
N ASP A 67 2.48 -2.91 -18.40
CA ASP A 67 1.31 -2.03 -18.47
C ASP A 67 1.22 -0.98 -17.35
N ARG A 68 2.22 -0.92 -16.45
CA ARG A 68 2.15 0.01 -15.31
C ARG A 68 2.40 1.46 -15.71
N LYS A 69 1.51 2.34 -15.25
CA LYS A 69 1.66 3.81 -15.32
C LYS A 69 2.43 4.39 -14.12
N ILE A 70 2.73 3.56 -13.12
CA ILE A 70 3.31 3.96 -11.83
C ILE A 70 4.84 3.81 -11.84
N ARG A 71 5.55 4.78 -11.25
CA ARG A 71 7.02 4.78 -11.17
C ARG A 71 7.56 3.63 -10.30
N SER A 72 8.76 3.16 -10.62
CA SER A 72 9.42 2.03 -9.95
C SER A 72 9.60 2.20 -8.44
N LYS A 73 9.88 3.43 -7.98
CA LYS A 73 10.01 3.76 -6.56
C LYS A 73 8.68 3.57 -5.80
N THR A 74 7.58 4.06 -6.38
CA THR A 74 6.24 3.90 -5.80
C THR A 74 5.83 2.44 -5.74
N VAL A 75 6.08 1.66 -6.81
CA VAL A 75 5.81 0.21 -6.81
C VAL A 75 6.61 -0.50 -5.71
N ARG A 76 7.89 -0.15 -5.52
CA ARG A 76 8.71 -0.74 -4.45
C ARG A 76 8.15 -0.42 -3.07
N ASN A 77 7.72 0.82 -2.84
CA ASN A 77 7.12 1.21 -1.57
C ASN A 77 5.81 0.45 -1.33
N MET A 78 4.91 0.40 -2.31
CA MET A 78 3.66 -0.36 -2.27
C MET A 78 3.89 -1.84 -1.93
N LEU A 79 4.88 -2.48 -2.58
CA LEU A 79 5.24 -3.87 -2.28
C LEU A 79 5.87 -4.03 -0.88
N SER A 80 6.58 -3.01 -0.38
CA SER A 80 7.18 -3.05 0.95
C SER A 80 6.11 -3.04 2.05
N PHE A 81 5.05 -2.26 1.87
CA PHE A 81 3.90 -2.20 2.79
C PHE A 81 3.12 -3.53 2.88
N ALA A 82 3.29 -4.45 1.93
CA ALA A 82 2.70 -5.79 1.99
C ALA A 82 1.18 -5.79 2.28
N HIS A 83 0.43 -4.96 1.54
CA HIS A 83 -1.02 -4.75 1.73
C HIS A 83 -1.84 -6.05 1.82
N TYR A 84 -1.47 -7.09 1.07
CA TYR A 84 -2.14 -8.39 1.15
C TYR A 84 -1.98 -9.03 2.53
N ARG A 85 -0.78 -9.00 3.12
CA ARG A 85 -0.56 -9.51 4.49
C ARG A 85 -1.35 -8.71 5.53
N PHE A 86 -1.47 -7.39 5.34
CA PHE A 86 -2.31 -6.56 6.21
C PHE A 86 -3.79 -6.94 6.10
N LYS A 87 -4.29 -7.17 4.88
CA LYS A 87 -5.66 -7.64 4.62
C LYS A 87 -5.96 -8.94 5.36
N GLU A 88 -5.10 -9.95 5.24
CA GLU A 88 -5.26 -11.22 5.94
C GLU A 88 -5.24 -11.03 7.46
N PHE A 89 -4.29 -10.25 7.96
CA PHE A 89 -4.17 -9.95 9.39
C PHE A 89 -5.41 -9.23 9.94
N LEU A 90 -5.93 -8.25 9.21
CA LEU A 90 -7.13 -7.50 9.59
C LEU A 90 -8.37 -8.41 9.60
N LYS A 91 -8.53 -9.29 8.61
CA LYS A 91 -9.62 -10.27 8.58
C LYS A 91 -9.55 -11.23 9.77
N HIS A 92 -8.36 -11.70 10.12
CA HIS A 92 -8.16 -12.55 11.29
C HIS A 92 -8.53 -11.81 12.59
N LYS A 93 -8.08 -10.57 12.74
CA LYS A 93 -8.41 -9.76 13.94
C LYS A 93 -9.87 -9.38 14.04
N ALA A 94 -10.53 -9.09 12.93
CA ALA A 94 -11.95 -8.85 12.91
C ALA A 94 -12.74 -10.12 13.28
N PHE A 95 -12.32 -11.29 12.80
CA PHE A 95 -12.93 -12.57 13.16
C PHE A 95 -12.84 -12.85 14.67
N GLU A 96 -11.67 -12.62 15.29
CA GLU A 96 -11.48 -12.79 16.74
C GLU A 96 -12.41 -11.91 17.58
N THR A 97 -12.76 -10.71 17.09
CA THR A 97 -13.55 -9.72 17.82
C THR A 97 -15.01 -9.63 17.37
N GLY A 98 -15.45 -10.51 16.45
CA GLY A 98 -16.82 -10.53 15.92
C GLY A 98 -17.15 -9.37 14.96
N LYS A 99 -16.14 -8.72 14.38
CA LYS A 99 -16.28 -7.61 13.42
C LYS A 99 -16.31 -8.11 11.99
N THR A 100 -16.90 -7.33 11.08
CA THR A 100 -17.04 -7.73 9.67
C THR A 100 -16.09 -6.94 8.77
N VAL A 101 -15.30 -7.64 7.95
CA VAL A 101 -14.44 -7.04 6.92
C VAL A 101 -14.95 -7.42 5.54
N VAL A 102 -15.34 -6.44 4.75
CA VAL A 102 -15.88 -6.64 3.39
C VAL A 102 -14.85 -6.18 2.37
N ASP A 103 -14.55 -7.05 1.40
CA ASP A 103 -13.71 -6.68 0.28
C ASP A 103 -14.52 -5.86 -0.74
N VAL A 104 -14.09 -4.64 -1.03
CA VAL A 104 -14.78 -3.71 -1.95
C VAL A 104 -13.94 -3.47 -3.19
N CYS A 105 -14.59 -3.30 -4.34
CA CYS A 105 -13.90 -2.91 -5.56
C CYS A 105 -13.40 -1.46 -5.45
N GLU A 106 -12.11 -1.22 -5.69
CA GLU A 106 -11.50 0.13 -5.66
C GLU A 106 -11.81 0.95 -6.92
N ALA A 107 -12.71 0.48 -7.80
CA ALA A 107 -13.01 1.16 -9.05
C ALA A 107 -13.49 2.60 -8.77
N TYR A 108 -12.83 3.56 -9.42
CA TYR A 108 -13.16 4.99 -9.39
C TYR A 108 -13.06 5.70 -8.03
N THR A 109 -12.64 5.07 -6.94
CA THR A 109 -12.55 5.72 -5.61
C THR A 109 -11.62 6.93 -5.61
N SER A 110 -10.46 6.82 -6.27
CA SER A 110 -9.47 7.88 -6.40
C SER A 110 -9.82 8.94 -7.44
N LYS A 111 -10.94 8.79 -8.18
CA LYS A 111 -11.38 9.69 -9.25
C LYS A 111 -12.78 10.24 -9.05
N THR A 112 -13.45 9.86 -7.97
CA THR A 112 -14.84 10.22 -7.72
C THR A 112 -14.91 11.29 -6.65
N VAL A 113 -15.68 12.34 -6.90
CA VAL A 113 -16.00 13.37 -5.91
C VAL A 113 -16.95 12.75 -4.86
N SER A 114 -16.57 12.77 -3.59
CA SER A 114 -17.28 12.05 -2.51
C SER A 114 -18.71 12.54 -2.26
N TRP A 115 -19.02 13.82 -2.48
CA TRP A 115 -20.35 14.40 -2.23
C TRP A 115 -21.30 14.37 -3.43
N ARG A 116 -20.80 14.11 -4.64
CA ARG A 116 -21.60 14.19 -5.88
C ARG A 116 -21.46 13.01 -6.83
N GLY A 117 -20.41 12.21 -6.71
CA GLY A 117 -20.17 11.10 -7.62
C GLY A 117 -19.55 11.50 -8.96
N GLU A 118 -19.11 12.76 -9.14
CA GLU A 118 -18.48 13.22 -10.38
C GLU A 118 -17.12 12.55 -10.61
N LEU A 119 -16.86 12.10 -11.84
CA LEU A 119 -15.56 11.52 -12.22
C LEU A 119 -14.58 12.59 -12.74
N VAL A 120 -13.48 12.77 -12.02
CA VAL A 120 -12.43 13.75 -12.34
C VAL A 120 -11.15 13.05 -12.79
N LYS A 121 -10.52 13.55 -13.88
CA LYS A 121 -9.19 13.13 -14.33
C LYS A 121 -8.10 13.82 -13.49
N ILE A 122 -7.75 13.24 -12.35
CA ILE A 122 -6.81 13.83 -11.37
C ILE A 122 -5.33 13.66 -11.77
N GLY A 123 -5.01 12.60 -12.52
CA GLY A 123 -3.62 12.32 -12.90
C GLY A 123 -2.74 12.04 -11.69
N ALA A 124 -1.68 12.84 -11.50
CA ALA A 124 -0.77 12.76 -10.35
C ALA A 124 -1.05 13.80 -9.25
N SER A 125 -2.12 14.59 -9.40
CA SER A 125 -2.55 15.54 -8.37
C SER A 125 -3.02 14.79 -7.13
N LYS A 126 -2.76 15.37 -5.95
CA LYS A 126 -3.31 14.86 -4.67
C LYS A 126 -4.71 15.39 -4.42
N ILE A 127 -4.97 16.62 -4.86
CA ILE A 127 -6.23 17.32 -4.63
C ILE A 127 -7.17 17.07 -5.81
N ILE A 128 -8.38 16.62 -5.50
CA ILE A 128 -9.53 16.58 -6.41
C ILE A 128 -10.22 17.93 -6.36
N LYS A 129 -10.45 18.55 -7.51
CA LYS A 129 -11.28 19.77 -7.62
C LYS A 129 -12.50 19.45 -8.47
N SER A 130 -13.70 19.72 -7.96
CA SER A 130 -14.92 19.59 -8.77
C SER A 130 -14.89 20.65 -9.87
N GLY A 131 -15.25 20.24 -11.09
CA GLY A 131 -15.40 21.14 -12.22
C GLY A 131 -16.68 21.98 -12.16
N ILE A 132 -17.63 21.60 -11.30
CA ILE A 132 -18.94 22.23 -11.20
C ILE A 132 -18.98 23.24 -10.03
N ASP A 133 -18.49 22.86 -8.85
CA ASP A 133 -18.58 23.71 -7.65
C ASP A 133 -17.28 24.42 -7.26
N GLY A 134 -16.15 24.02 -7.86
CA GLY A 134 -14.83 24.49 -7.44
C GLY A 134 -14.38 24.02 -6.05
N GLN A 135 -15.21 23.26 -5.33
CA GLN A 135 -14.87 22.62 -4.05
C GLN A 135 -13.75 21.58 -4.22
N LYS A 136 -12.94 21.44 -3.17
CA LYS A 136 -11.72 20.63 -3.20
C LYS A 136 -11.76 19.56 -2.12
N MET A 137 -11.23 18.39 -2.47
CA MET A 137 -11.00 17.24 -1.58
C MET A 137 -9.55 16.82 -1.69
N ASP A 138 -8.98 16.43 -0.57
CA ASP A 138 -7.61 15.88 -0.46
C ASP A 138 -7.63 14.34 -0.39
#